data_AF-A0A9P3BTF4-F1
#
_entry.id   AF-A0A9P3BTF4-F1
#
_cell.length_a   1.000
_cell.length_b   1.000
_cell.length_c   1.000
_cell.angle_alpha   90.00
_cell.angle_beta   90.00
_cell.angle_gamma   90.00
#
_symmetry.space_group_name_H-M   'P 1'
#
loop_
_entity.id
_entity.type
_entity.pdbx_description
1 polymer ?
#
loop_
_entity_poly.entity_id
_entity_poly.type
_entity_poly.pdbx_seq_one_letter_code
_entity_poly.pdbx_strand_id
1 'polypeptide(L)'
;MSLNTIRNFSSTAKRHILSLIGKVTIEDVRKTNGSKGDEWVASVQKIRDEVETQYNVVTSYEIQGAKAHKSSKDPTDPDDVITVGFYSQNGTRLLSGHVHADGTYKLTESRAGKGKGKGQQEK
;
A
#
# COMPACT_ATOMS: atom_id res chain seq x y z
N MET A 1 -36.89 0.71 -32.08
CA MET A 1 -35.78 1.59 -31.67
C MET A 1 -35.32 1.15 -30.30
N SER A 2 -34.10 0.65 -30.14
CA SER A 2 -33.51 0.39 -28.83
C SER A 2 -31.98 0.33 -28.91
N LEU A 3 -31.38 1.21 -28.11
CA LEU A 3 -30.12 1.19 -27.37
C LEU A 3 -28.84 0.66 -28.04
N ASN A 4 -27.81 1.52 -28.08
CA ASN A 4 -26.50 1.18 -27.49
C ASN A 4 -25.68 2.46 -27.23
N THR A 5 -25.70 2.91 -25.98
CA THR A 5 -24.74 3.92 -25.49
C THR A 5 -23.47 3.19 -25.08
N ILE A 6 -22.47 3.17 -25.96
CA ILE A 6 -21.12 2.67 -25.64
C ILE A 6 -20.41 3.78 -24.83
N ARG A 7 -20.33 3.61 -23.51
CA ARG A 7 -19.47 4.45 -22.67
C ARG A 7 -18.09 3.81 -22.60
N ASN A 8 -17.21 4.15 -23.54
CA ASN A 8 -15.78 3.86 -23.43
C ASN A 8 -15.18 4.78 -22.35
N PHE A 9 -15.20 4.35 -21.09
CA PHE A 9 -14.38 4.97 -20.04
C PHE A 9 -12.95 4.44 -20.14
N SER A 10 -12.19 4.90 -21.14
CA SER A 10 -10.73 4.73 -21.13
C SER A 10 -10.10 5.86 -20.33
N SER A 11 -10.28 5.84 -19.01
CA SER A 11 -9.42 6.65 -18.15
C SER A 11 -8.11 5.90 -17.96
N THR A 12 -7.15 6.11 -18.86
CA THR A 12 -5.74 5.88 -18.52
C THR A 12 -5.38 6.89 -17.43
N ALA A 13 -5.70 6.57 -16.18
CA ALA A 13 -5.06 7.22 -15.05
C ALA A 13 -3.56 7.07 -15.30
N LYS A 14 -2.83 8.20 -15.41
CA LYS A 14 -1.37 8.17 -15.43
C LYS A 14 -0.94 7.37 -14.20
N ARG A 15 -0.42 6.16 -14.41
CA ARG A 15 0.24 5.38 -13.35
C ARG A 15 1.50 6.16 -12.98
N HIS A 16 1.44 6.96 -11.93
CA HIS A 16 2.64 7.54 -11.36
C HIS A 16 3.24 6.48 -10.44
N ILE A 17 4.30 5.85 -10.93
CA ILE A 17 5.06 4.84 -10.20
C ILE A 17 5.42 5.41 -8.83
N LEU A 18 4.92 4.80 -7.75
CA LEU A 18 5.23 5.27 -6.39
C LEU A 18 6.73 5.14 -6.12
N SER A 19 7.35 6.22 -5.68
CA SER A 19 8.77 6.26 -5.32
C SER A 19 8.98 5.68 -3.93
N LEU A 20 9.90 4.71 -3.79
CA LEU A 20 10.36 4.25 -2.49
C LEU A 20 11.23 5.34 -1.85
N ILE A 21 10.89 5.72 -0.63
CA ILE A 21 11.66 6.65 0.21
C ILE A 21 12.10 5.96 1.51
N GLY A 22 12.98 6.61 2.26
CA GLY A 22 13.49 6.10 3.53
C GLY A 22 14.74 5.24 3.35
N LYS A 23 15.14 4.56 4.43
CA LYS A 23 16.38 3.78 4.50
C LYS A 23 16.21 2.31 4.11
N VAL A 24 15.01 1.77 4.26
CA VAL A 24 14.73 0.34 4.06
C VAL A 24 14.36 0.10 2.60
N THR A 25 15.06 -0.81 1.97
CA THR A 25 14.81 -1.23 0.59
C THR A 25 13.95 -2.50 0.51
N ILE A 26 13.39 -2.77 -0.68
CA ILE A 26 12.72 -4.04 -0.96
C ILE A 26 13.67 -5.24 -0.79
N GLU A 27 14.96 -5.08 -1.11
CA GLU A 27 15.96 -6.13 -0.92
C GLU A 27 16.23 -6.40 0.57
N ASP A 28 16.17 -5.36 1.42
CA ASP A 28 16.29 -5.56 2.87
C ASP A 28 15.11 -6.37 3.42
N VAL A 29 13.89 -6.13 2.91
CA VAL A 29 12.72 -6.96 3.24
C VAL A 29 12.97 -8.42 2.82
N ARG A 30 13.45 -8.66 1.59
CA ARG A 30 13.75 -10.01 1.13
C ARG A 30 14.75 -10.71 2.04
N LYS A 31 15.89 -10.07 2.30
CA LYS A 31 17.00 -10.67 3.07
C LYS A 31 16.64 -10.89 4.54
N THR A 32 15.88 -9.97 5.14
CA THR A 32 15.61 -10.01 6.58
C THR A 32 14.58 -11.07 6.98
N ASN A 33 13.69 -11.46 6.06
CA ASN A 33 12.60 -12.40 6.35
C ASN A 33 12.87 -13.85 5.91
N GLY A 34 14.12 -14.17 5.57
CA GLY A 34 14.57 -15.53 5.30
C GLY A 34 13.81 -16.20 4.15
N SER A 35 13.30 -17.42 4.37
CA SER A 35 12.59 -18.20 3.35
C SER A 35 11.28 -17.54 2.86
N LYS A 36 10.67 -16.68 3.68
CA LYS A 36 9.46 -15.93 3.30
C LYS A 36 9.77 -14.57 2.66
N GLY A 37 11.06 -14.27 2.42
CA GLY A 37 11.50 -12.98 1.88
C GLY A 37 10.76 -12.55 0.61
N ASP A 38 10.61 -13.47 -0.34
CA ASP A 38 9.92 -13.17 -1.60
C ASP A 38 8.40 -12.98 -1.43
N GLU A 39 7.76 -13.72 -0.53
CA GLU A 39 6.34 -13.53 -0.18
C GLU A 39 6.10 -12.13 0.39
N TRP A 40 7.01 -11.67 1.26
CA TRP A 40 6.96 -10.33 1.84
C TRP A 40 7.17 -9.23 0.79
N VAL A 41 8.12 -9.42 -0.13
CA VAL A 41 8.34 -8.49 -1.23
C VAL A 41 7.10 -8.40 -2.12
N ALA A 42 6.52 -9.53 -2.50
CA ALA A 42 5.31 -9.57 -3.32
C ALA A 42 4.14 -8.87 -2.62
N SER A 43 4.00 -9.06 -1.31
CA SER A 43 2.95 -8.43 -0.51
C SER A 43 3.12 -6.91 -0.39
N VAL A 44 4.35 -6.42 -0.19
CA VAL A 44 4.65 -4.98 -0.17
C VAL A 44 4.43 -4.34 -1.55
N GLN A 45 4.78 -5.04 -2.63
CA GLN A 45 4.53 -4.56 -3.99
C GLN A 45 3.03 -4.52 -4.30
N LYS A 46 2.27 -5.53 -3.86
CA LYS A 46 0.82 -5.59 -4.05
C LYS A 46 0.10 -4.39 -3.42
N ILE A 47 0.34 -4.11 -2.13
CA ILE A 47 -0.30 -2.96 -1.47
C ILE A 47 0.09 -1.64 -2.15
N ARG A 48 1.34 -1.51 -2.62
CA ARG A 48 1.82 -0.33 -3.32
C ARG A 48 1.01 -0.10 -4.60
N ASP A 49 0.85 -1.13 -5.43
CA ASP A 49 0.14 -1.03 -6.70
C ASP A 49 -1.37 -0.78 -6.49
N GLU A 50 -1.95 -1.37 -5.44
CA GLU A 50 -3.35 -1.13 -5.06
C GLU A 50 -3.57 0.31 -4.55
N VAL A 51 -2.67 0.82 -3.69
CA VAL A 51 -2.73 2.21 -3.19
C VAL A 51 -2.51 3.21 -4.33
N GLU A 52 -1.58 2.95 -5.26
CA GLU A 52 -1.37 3.80 -6.44
C GLU A 52 -2.66 3.98 -7.25
N THR A 53 -3.44 2.91 -7.38
CA THR A 53 -4.70 2.90 -8.12
C THR A 53 -5.82 3.63 -7.39
N GLN A 54 -5.88 3.47 -6.07
CA GLN A 54 -6.94 4.01 -5.20
C GLN A 54 -6.72 5.48 -4.81
N TYR A 55 -5.47 5.91 -4.65
CA TYR A 55 -5.11 7.23 -4.12
C TYR A 55 -4.19 8.00 -5.10
N ASN A 56 -4.79 8.85 -5.93
CA ASN A 56 -4.05 9.66 -6.91
C ASN A 56 -3.10 10.70 -6.28
N VAL A 57 -3.29 11.03 -5.00
CA VAL A 57 -2.46 12.00 -4.27
C VAL A 57 -1.23 11.39 -3.60
N VAL A 58 -1.14 10.06 -3.54
CA VAL A 58 0.02 9.36 -2.98
C VAL A 58 1.10 9.30 -4.06
N THR A 59 2.30 9.79 -3.79
CA THR A 59 3.41 9.79 -4.76
C THR A 59 4.60 8.96 -4.33
N SER A 60 4.69 8.64 -3.05
CA SER A 60 5.79 7.87 -2.47
C SER A 60 5.33 6.96 -1.34
N TYR A 61 6.13 5.95 -1.07
CA TYR A 61 5.91 4.99 0.01
C TYR A 61 7.22 4.72 0.77
N GLU A 62 7.11 4.38 2.04
CA GLU A 62 8.22 4.08 2.93
C GLU A 62 7.96 2.75 3.63
N ILE A 63 8.97 1.87 3.66
CA ILE A 63 8.95 0.67 4.49
C ILE A 63 9.55 1.04 5.84
N GLN A 64 8.74 1.05 6.91
CA GLN A 64 9.18 1.56 8.22
C GLN A 64 10.11 0.58 8.97
N GLY A 65 10.17 -0.67 8.54
CA GLY A 65 11.07 -1.70 9.04
C GLY A 65 11.08 -2.93 8.15
N ALA A 66 12.26 -3.49 7.88
CA ALA A 66 12.40 -4.63 6.96
C ALA A 66 11.86 -5.95 7.53
N LYS A 67 11.93 -6.11 8.86
CA LYS A 67 11.59 -7.35 9.55
C LYS A 67 10.09 -7.40 9.87
N ALA A 68 9.44 -8.49 9.48
CA ALA A 68 8.09 -8.81 9.92
C ALA A 68 8.06 -8.99 11.45
N HIS A 69 7.05 -8.41 12.09
CA HIS A 69 6.91 -8.43 13.55
C HIS A 69 5.44 -8.36 13.97
N LYS A 70 5.15 -8.72 15.21
CA LYS A 70 3.81 -8.55 15.79
C LYS A 70 3.45 -7.07 15.92
N SER A 71 2.24 -6.73 15.49
CA SER A 71 1.71 -5.38 15.63
C SER A 71 1.53 -5.05 17.10
N SER A 72 2.21 -4.01 17.60
CA SER A 72 1.98 -3.48 18.96
C SER A 72 0.65 -2.72 19.07
N LYS A 73 0.09 -2.30 17.93
CA LYS A 73 -1.16 -1.52 17.86
C LYS A 73 -2.40 -2.38 17.65
N ASP A 74 -2.21 -3.61 17.19
CA ASP A 74 -3.26 -4.61 17.02
C ASP A 74 -2.72 -5.94 17.56
N PRO A 75 -2.62 -6.08 18.89
CA PRO A 75 -2.08 -7.29 19.51
C PRO A 75 -2.98 -8.52 19.30
N THR A 76 -4.21 -8.32 18.81
CA THR A 76 -5.15 -9.38 18.45
C THR A 76 -4.94 -9.92 17.05
N ASP A 77 -4.15 -9.24 16.22
CA ASP A 77 -3.76 -9.76 14.91
C ASP A 77 -2.81 -10.96 15.10
N PRO A 78 -3.21 -12.18 14.69
CA PRO A 78 -2.37 -13.37 14.90
C PRO A 78 -1.15 -13.36 13.99
N ASP A 79 -1.13 -12.54 12.93
CA ASP A 79 -0.11 -12.57 11.91
C ASP A 79 0.99 -11.51 12.14
N ASP A 80 2.16 -11.78 11.56
CA ASP A 80 3.22 -10.77 11.55
C ASP A 80 2.91 -9.71 10.49
N VAL A 81 3.41 -8.50 10.70
CA VAL A 81 3.16 -7.37 9.82
C VAL A 81 4.46 -6.68 9.39
N ILE A 82 4.43 -6.09 8.19
CA ILE A 82 5.36 -5.03 7.78
C ILE A 82 4.58 -3.74 7.59
N THR A 83 5.06 -2.66 8.23
CA THR A 83 4.42 -1.36 8.16
C THR A 83 4.92 -0.55 6.96
N VAL A 84 4.00 -0.15 6.09
CA VAL A 84 4.27 0.70 4.93
C VAL A 84 3.56 2.05 5.10
N GLY A 85 4.32 3.14 5.08
CA GLY A 85 3.77 4.49 5.07
C GLY A 85 3.57 4.99 3.64
N PHE A 86 2.49 5.71 3.37
CA PHE A 86 2.22 6.33 2.07
C PHE A 86 2.14 7.84 2.20
N TYR A 87 2.77 8.55 1.27
CA TYR A 87 3.03 9.97 1.37
C TYR A 87 2.61 10.72 0.10
N SER A 88 2.17 11.96 0.31
CA SER A 88 1.97 12.93 -0.77
C SER A 88 3.29 13.51 -1.27
N GLN A 89 3.22 14.26 -2.37
CA GLN A 89 4.37 14.93 -2.96
C GLN A 89 5.10 15.87 -1.98
N ASN A 90 4.37 16.47 -1.05
CA ASN A 90 4.93 17.37 -0.03
C ASN A 90 5.48 16.62 1.19
N GLY A 91 5.61 15.30 1.13
CA GLY A 91 6.10 14.47 2.25
C GLY A 91 5.10 14.30 3.39
N THR A 92 3.84 14.70 3.22
CA THR A 92 2.80 14.48 4.25
C THR A 92 2.30 13.04 4.18
N ARG A 93 2.35 12.33 5.32
CA ARG A 93 1.82 10.95 5.42
C ARG A 93 0.30 10.95 5.29
N LEU A 94 -0.21 10.23 4.31
CA LEU A 94 -1.64 10.08 4.05
C LEU A 94 -2.18 8.77 4.62
N LEU A 95 -1.43 7.67 4.50
CA LEU A 95 -1.88 6.34 4.91
C LEU A 95 -0.74 5.59 5.62
N SER A 96 -1.12 4.57 6.38
CA SER A 96 -0.23 3.54 6.91
C SER A 96 -0.87 2.18 6.65
N GLY A 97 -0.15 1.26 6.04
CA GLY A 97 -0.57 -0.11 5.80
C GLY A 97 0.17 -1.08 6.70
N HIS A 98 -0.55 -1.96 7.38
CA HIS A 98 0.02 -3.21 7.90
C HIS A 98 -0.18 -4.29 6.85
N VAL A 99 0.92 -4.78 6.30
CA VAL A 99 0.94 -5.81 5.26
C VAL A 99 1.22 -7.15 5.92
N HIS A 100 0.54 -8.20 5.50
CA HIS A 100 0.80 -9.59 5.90
C HIS A 100 1.50 -10.37 4.79
N ALA A 101 2.10 -11.52 5.12
CA ALA A 101 2.87 -12.33 4.17
C ALA A 101 2.01 -12.92 3.03
N ASP A 102 0.71 -13.12 3.28
CA ASP A 102 -0.26 -13.63 2.30
C ASP A 102 -0.77 -12.53 1.34
N GLY A 103 -0.27 -11.30 1.49
CA GLY A 103 -0.67 -10.15 0.69
C GLY A 103 -2.01 -9.55 1.10
N THR A 104 -2.60 -9.96 2.23
CA THR A 104 -3.66 -9.17 2.88
C THR A 104 -3.04 -7.97 3.59
N TYR A 105 -3.84 -6.92 3.76
CA TYR A 105 -3.36 -5.72 4.45
C TYR A 105 -4.50 -4.94 5.10
N LYS A 106 -4.16 -4.14 6.11
CA LYS A 106 -5.05 -3.17 6.74
C LYS A 106 -4.50 -1.76 6.52
N LEU A 107 -5.30 -0.86 5.94
CA LEU A 107 -4.95 0.55 5.77
C LEU A 107 -5.57 1.39 6.88
N THR A 108 -4.77 2.28 7.46
CA THR A 108 -5.22 3.33 8.36
C THR A 108 -4.95 4.69 7.74
N GLU A 109 -5.99 5.48 7.57
CA GLU A 109 -5.86 6.85 7.08
C GLU A 109 -5.34 7.79 8.16
N SER A 110 -4.40 8.65 7.80
CA SER A 110 -4.00 9.77 8.65
C SER A 110 -5.10 10.85 8.62
N ARG A 111 -5.01 11.83 9.54
CA ARG A 111 -5.88 13.01 9.49
C ARG A 111 -5.81 13.74 8.14
N ALA A 112 -4.64 13.76 7.50
CA ALA A 112 -4.44 14.39 6.20
C ALA A 112 -4.90 13.49 5.03
N GLY A 113 -4.97 12.17 5.23
CA GLY A 113 -5.43 11.21 4.24
C GLY A 113 -6.95 11.07 4.15
N LYS A 114 -7.70 11.48 5.17
CA LYS A 114 -9.17 11.34 5.20
C LYS A 114 -9.83 11.94 3.96
N GLY A 115 -10.63 11.11 3.28
CA GLY A 115 -11.40 11.51 2.10
C GLY A 115 -10.56 11.73 0.83
N LYS A 116 -9.30 11.28 0.83
CA LYS A 116 -8.40 11.37 -0.35
C LYS A 116 -8.42 10.10 -1.22
N GLY A 117 -9.01 9.01 -0.74
CA GLY A 117 -9.19 7.79 -1.52
C GLY A 117 -10.41 7.86 -2.43
N LYS A 118 -10.35 7.15 -3.56
CA LYS A 118 -11.58 6.74 -4.27
C LYS A 118 -12.28 5.75 -3.35
N GLY A 119 -13.51 6.06 -2.91
CA GLY A 119 -14.23 5.40 -1.81
C GLY A 119 -13.93 3.91 -1.61
N GLN A 120 -13.66 3.54 -0.36
CA GLN A 120 -13.32 2.19 0.10
C GLN A 120 -14.28 1.14 -0.47
N GLN A 121 -13.77 0.18 -1.24
CA GLN A 121 -14.40 -1.13 -1.35
C GLN A 121 -13.69 -2.04 -0.36
N GLU A 122 -14.32 -2.25 0.81
CA GLU A 122 -14.06 -3.44 1.60
C GLU A 122 -14.31 -4.67 0.71
N LYS A 123 -13.34 -5.56 0.65
CA LYS A 123 -13.54 -6.94 0.22
C LYS A 123 -13.15 -7.85 1.37
#